data_AF-A0A3P8MCD0-F1
#
_entry.id   AF-A0A3P8MCD0-F1
#
_cell.length_a   1.000
_cell.length_b   1.000
_cell.length_c   1.000
_cell.angle_alpha   90.00
_cell.angle_beta   90.00
_cell.angle_gamma   90.00
#
_symmetry.space_group_name_H-M   'P 1'
#
loop_
_entity.id
_entity.type
_entity.pdbx_description
1 polymer ?
#
loop_
_entity_poly.entity_id
_entity_poly.type
_entity_poly.pdbx_seq_one_letter_code
_entity_poly.pdbx_strand_id
1 'polypeptide(L)'
;MPRKNPVLNRAARDLLPHLCGRIVTVTAGALGPLQKVAESTHPTLQEAYQALASLRAARGEIERAELELVGCLAMGGMAQIPLARVVGVRRETLSQKLAAVPWATARHDSLVRDADAPGGWIVRPGGDRP
;
A
#
# COMPACT_ATOMS: atom_id res chain seq x y z
N MET A 1 -21.29 -16.72 -1.65
CA MET A 1 -19.98 -16.03 -1.72
C MET A 1 -19.52 -16.02 -3.17
N PRO A 2 -19.17 -14.87 -3.78
CA PRO A 2 -18.68 -14.85 -5.16
C PRO A 2 -17.43 -15.72 -5.27
N ARG A 3 -17.35 -16.55 -6.32
CA ARG A 3 -16.23 -17.48 -6.55
C ARG A 3 -14.93 -16.67 -6.65
N LYS A 4 -14.01 -16.95 -5.74
CA LYS A 4 -12.67 -16.36 -5.64
C LYS A 4 -11.93 -16.59 -6.96
N ASN A 5 -11.64 -15.52 -7.72
CA ASN A 5 -10.91 -15.66 -8.98
C ASN A 5 -9.47 -16.15 -8.71
N PRO A 6 -9.04 -17.29 -9.27
CA PRO A 6 -7.75 -17.89 -8.93
C PRO A 6 -6.55 -17.02 -9.36
N VAL A 7 -6.68 -16.23 -10.43
CA VAL A 7 -5.63 -15.31 -10.90
C VAL A 7 -5.48 -14.15 -9.94
N LEU A 8 -6.58 -13.48 -9.57
CA LEU A 8 -6.55 -12.37 -8.60
C LEU A 8 -5.99 -12.82 -7.24
N ASN A 9 -6.37 -14.00 -6.78
CA ASN A 9 -5.84 -14.55 -5.52
C ASN A 9 -4.35 -14.86 -5.59
N ARG A 10 -3.86 -15.36 -6.73
CA ARG A 10 -2.44 -15.63 -6.91
C ARG A 10 -1.65 -14.32 -6.97
N ALA A 11 -2.11 -13.36 -7.76
CA ALA A 11 -1.49 -12.03 -7.82
C ALA A 11 -1.44 -11.36 -6.45
N ALA A 12 -2.53 -11.40 -5.68
CA ALA A 12 -2.55 -10.86 -4.32
C ALA A 12 -1.50 -11.53 -3.43
N ARG A 13 -1.37 -12.86 -3.49
CA ARG A 13 -0.37 -13.59 -2.70
C ARG A 13 1.07 -13.23 -3.10
N ASP A 14 1.33 -13.12 -4.40
CA ASP A 14 2.67 -12.81 -4.92
C ASP A 14 3.06 -11.34 -4.57
N LEU A 15 2.09 -10.41 -4.55
CA LEU A 15 2.29 -8.99 -4.21
C LEU A 15 2.45 -8.71 -2.71
N LEU A 16 1.83 -9.51 -1.85
CA LEU A 16 1.76 -9.26 -0.40
C LEU A 16 3.14 -8.98 0.25
N PRO A 17 4.18 -9.83 0.04
CA PRO A 17 5.49 -9.57 0.64
C PRO A 17 6.09 -8.23 0.20
N HIS A 18 5.91 -7.86 -1.07
CA HIS A 18 6.43 -6.61 -1.61
C HIS A 18 5.73 -5.40 -0.99
N LEU A 19 4.39 -5.40 -0.95
CA LEU A 19 3.62 -4.27 -0.42
C LEU A 19 3.81 -4.10 1.09
N CYS A 20 3.86 -5.20 1.85
CA CYS A 20 4.23 -5.16 3.27
C CYS A 20 5.66 -4.63 3.45
N GLY A 21 6.62 -5.10 2.65
CA GLY A 21 8.00 -4.63 2.68
C GLY A 21 8.10 -3.13 2.41
N ARG A 22 7.34 -2.61 1.44
CA ARG A 22 7.31 -1.18 1.14
C ARG A 22 6.80 -0.35 2.32
N ILE A 23 5.75 -0.78 3.02
CA ILE A 23 5.27 -0.08 4.24
C ILE A 23 6.38 -0.06 5.29
N VAL A 24 7.06 -1.19 5.51
CA VAL A 24 8.18 -1.28 6.46
C VAL A 24 9.29 -0.31 6.06
N THR A 25 9.71 -0.30 4.80
CA THR A 25 10.77 0.59 4.30
C THR A 25 10.43 2.06 4.49
N VAL A 26 9.24 2.50 4.07
CA VAL A 26 8.84 3.92 4.20
C VAL A 26 8.71 4.31 5.67
N THR A 27 8.09 3.46 6.49
CA THR A 27 7.90 3.74 7.92
C THR A 27 9.24 3.77 8.66
N ALA A 28 10.13 2.82 8.41
CA ALA A 28 11.47 2.80 9.01
C ALA A 28 12.29 4.01 8.57
N GLY A 29 12.25 4.37 7.29
CA GLY A 29 12.90 5.58 6.78
C GLY A 29 12.39 6.86 7.46
N ALA A 30 11.07 6.97 7.65
CA ALA A 30 10.45 8.10 8.34
C ALA A 30 10.79 8.18 9.83
N LEU A 31 10.96 7.03 10.50
CA LEU A 31 11.30 6.94 11.92
C LEU A 31 12.79 7.11 12.20
N GLY A 32 13.68 6.86 11.22
CA GLY A 32 15.12 6.91 11.39
C GLY A 32 15.66 8.19 12.07
N PRO A 33 15.23 9.40 11.66
CA PRO A 33 15.62 10.63 12.35
C PRO A 33 15.19 10.68 13.82
N LEU A 34 13.98 10.20 14.15
CA LEU A 34 13.50 10.16 15.53
C LEU A 34 14.25 9.13 16.38
N GLN A 35 14.62 8.00 15.80
CA GLN A 35 15.46 6.99 16.46
C GLN A 35 16.83 7.58 16.82
N LYS A 36 17.48 8.30 15.90
CA LYS A 36 18.75 9.00 16.17
C LYS A 36 18.64 10.02 17.30
N VAL A 37 17.53 10.76 17.36
CA VAL A 37 17.27 11.71 18.45
C VAL A 37 17.08 10.98 19.78
N ALA A 38 16.34 9.87 19.79
CA ALA A 38 16.10 9.07 21.00
C ALA A 38 17.37 8.38 21.53
N GLU A 39 18.32 8.04 20.65
CA GLU A 39 19.61 7.44 20.99
C GLU A 39 20.67 8.48 21.40
N SER A 40 20.42 9.77 21.17
CA SER A 40 21.35 10.85 21.50
C SER A 40 21.38 11.11 23.01
N THR A 41 22.58 11.33 23.57
CA THR A 41 22.76 11.69 24.98
C THR A 41 22.30 13.12 25.28
N HIS A 42 22.41 14.03 24.30
CA HIS A 42 22.06 15.44 24.43
C HIS A 42 21.42 15.99 23.14
N PRO A 43 20.23 15.52 22.75
CA PRO A 43 19.55 16.04 21.57
C PRO A 43 19.15 17.50 21.77
N THR A 44 19.30 18.29 20.71
CA THR A 44 18.84 19.67 20.64
C THR A 44 17.35 19.72 20.26
N LEU A 45 16.66 20.81 20.65
CA LEU A 45 15.28 21.04 20.22
C LEU A 45 15.14 21.12 18.69
N GLN A 46 16.16 21.65 18.00
CA GLN A 46 16.16 21.73 16.55
C GLN A 46 16.22 20.35 15.89
N GLU A 47 17.04 19.42 16.42
CA GLU A 47 17.08 18.04 15.92
C GLU A 47 15.74 17.33 16.14
N ALA A 48 15.11 17.51 17.31
CA ALA A 48 13.78 16.97 17.57
C ALA A 48 12.72 17.53 16.61
N TYR A 49 12.75 18.84 16.35
CA TYR A 49 11.85 19.48 15.38
C TYR A 49 12.05 18.93 13.96
N GLN A 50 13.30 18.82 13.49
CA GLN A 50 13.59 18.30 12.15
C GLN A 50 13.21 16.82 12.01
N ALA A 51 13.43 16.03 13.05
CA ALA A 51 13.00 14.63 13.07
C ALA A 51 11.46 14.51 12.98
N LEU A 52 10.73 15.33 13.75
CA LEU A 52 9.26 15.38 13.66
C LEU A 52 8.79 15.86 12.28
N ALA A 53 9.43 16.90 11.72
CA ALA A 53 9.10 17.40 10.39
C ALA A 53 9.29 16.31 9.32
N SER A 54 10.36 15.52 9.42
CA SER A 54 10.65 14.40 8.52
C SER A 54 9.56 13.32 8.59
N LEU A 55 9.15 12.92 9.80
CA LEU A 55 8.03 11.99 9.98
C LEU A 55 6.73 12.54 9.38
N ARG A 56 6.43 13.81 9.62
CA ARG A 56 5.20 14.46 9.11
C ARG A 56 5.21 14.55 7.58
N ALA A 57 6.35 14.83 6.97
CA ALA A 57 6.51 14.86 5.52
C ALA A 57 6.28 13.48 4.89
N ALA A 58 6.70 12.40 5.54
CA ALA A 58 6.52 11.03 5.05
C ALA A 58 5.08 10.50 5.16
N ARG A 59 4.19 11.17 5.92
CA ARG A 59 2.82 10.69 6.16
C ARG A 59 2.04 10.39 4.88
N GLY A 60 2.15 11.25 3.87
CA GLY A 60 1.46 11.03 2.59
C GLY A 60 2.01 9.84 1.80
N GLU A 61 3.27 9.45 2.01
CA GLU A 61 3.85 8.26 1.40
C GLU A 61 3.44 6.97 2.14
N ILE A 62 3.42 7.02 3.48
CA ILE A 62 2.91 5.93 4.32
C ILE A 62 1.45 5.63 3.95
N GLU A 63 0.59 6.66 3.92
CA GLU A 63 -0.82 6.51 3.55
C GLU A 63 -1.01 5.92 2.14
N ARG A 64 -0.12 6.26 1.18
CA ARG A 64 -0.14 5.66 -0.16
C ARG A 64 0.26 4.18 -0.13
N ALA A 65 1.30 3.81 0.60
CA ALA A 65 1.73 2.42 0.73
C ALA A 65 0.66 1.55 1.43
N GLU A 66 0.00 2.08 2.45
CA GLU A 66 -1.14 1.43 3.11
C GLU A 66 -2.31 1.22 2.13
N LEU A 67 -2.66 2.24 1.33
CA LEU A 67 -3.74 2.14 0.35
C LEU A 67 -3.46 1.09 -0.73
N GLU A 68 -2.21 0.96 -1.17
CA GLU A 68 -1.83 -0.09 -2.12
C GLU A 68 -2.00 -1.49 -1.52
N LEU A 69 -1.58 -1.69 -0.26
CA LEU A 69 -1.81 -2.94 0.46
C LEU A 69 -3.30 -3.25 0.59
N VAL A 70 -4.12 -2.25 0.94
CA VAL A 70 -5.58 -2.41 1.04
C VAL A 70 -6.19 -2.77 -0.32
N GLY A 71 -5.72 -2.16 -1.41
CA GLY A 71 -6.12 -2.52 -2.76
C GLY A 71 -5.80 -3.97 -3.11
N CYS A 72 -4.60 -4.44 -2.74
CA CYS A 72 -4.19 -5.84 -2.92
C CYS A 72 -5.05 -6.80 -2.08
N LEU A 73 -5.38 -6.46 -0.84
CA LEU A 73 -6.26 -7.27 0.01
C LEU A 73 -7.68 -7.35 -0.56
N ALA A 74 -8.22 -6.24 -1.07
CA ALA A 74 -9.51 -6.20 -1.75
C ALA A 74 -9.50 -7.08 -3.02
N MET A 75 -8.45 -6.98 -3.84
CA MET A 75 -8.24 -7.84 -5.01
C MET A 75 -8.20 -9.33 -4.64
N GLY A 76 -7.55 -9.68 -3.52
CA GLY A 76 -7.53 -11.03 -2.94
C GLY A 76 -8.86 -11.50 -2.32
N GLY A 77 -9.90 -10.66 -2.38
CA GLY A 77 -11.26 -11.00 -1.97
C GLY A 77 -11.63 -10.63 -0.54
N MET A 78 -10.86 -9.78 0.16
CA MET A 78 -11.32 -9.20 1.42
C MET A 78 -12.45 -8.20 1.20
N ALA A 79 -13.45 -8.23 2.07
CA ALA A 79 -14.58 -7.31 2.00
C ALA A 79 -14.14 -5.87 2.31
N GLN A 80 -14.72 -4.88 1.61
CA GLN A 80 -14.35 -3.47 1.79
C GLN A 80 -14.73 -2.90 3.16
N ILE A 81 -15.77 -3.39 3.83
CA ILE A 81 -16.21 -2.89 5.15
C ILE A 81 -15.11 -3.09 6.22
N PRO A 82 -14.58 -4.30 6.46
CA PRO A 82 -13.51 -4.48 7.43
C PRO A 82 -12.25 -3.71 7.03
N LEU A 83 -11.91 -3.63 5.73
CA LEU A 83 -10.78 -2.84 5.26
C LEU A 83 -10.94 -1.34 5.59
N ALA A 84 -12.13 -0.77 5.35
CA ALA A 84 -12.43 0.63 5.66
C ALA A 84 -12.31 0.93 7.16
N ARG A 85 -12.69 -0.03 8.01
CA ARG A 85 -12.51 0.07 9.46
C ARG A 85 -11.03 0.08 9.86
N VAL A 86 -10.20 -0.77 9.26
CA VAL A 86 -8.75 -0.82 9.56
C VAL A 86 -8.07 0.51 9.24
N VAL A 87 -8.38 1.12 8.08
CA VAL A 87 -7.80 2.42 7.71
C VAL A 87 -8.53 3.63 8.30
N GLY A 88 -9.57 3.41 9.12
CA GLY A 88 -10.28 4.48 9.82
C GLY A 88 -11.08 5.43 8.93
N VAL A 89 -11.61 4.98 7.77
CA VAL A 89 -12.42 5.80 6.87
C VAL A 89 -13.81 5.19 6.61
N ARG A 90 -14.73 6.01 6.09
CA ARG A 90 -16.03 5.51 5.60
C ARG A 90 -15.83 4.63 4.37
N ARG A 91 -16.71 3.66 4.17
CA ARG A 91 -16.65 2.75 3.01
C ARG A 91 -16.65 3.50 1.68
N GLU A 92 -17.47 4.53 1.56
CA GLU A 92 -17.58 5.36 0.34
C GLU A 92 -16.25 6.08 0.05
N THR A 93 -15.61 6.61 1.09
CA THR A 93 -14.28 7.23 0.99
C THR A 93 -13.21 6.20 0.61
N LEU A 94 -13.27 4.99 1.16
CA LEU A 94 -12.36 3.92 0.77
C LEU A 94 -12.55 3.57 -0.71
N SER A 95 -13.79 3.41 -1.18
CA SER A 95 -14.06 3.12 -2.60
C SER A 95 -13.50 4.18 -3.53
N GLN A 96 -13.63 5.46 -3.19
CA GLN A 96 -13.04 6.56 -3.96
C GLN A 96 -11.51 6.50 -3.97
N LYS A 97 -10.88 6.25 -2.82
CA LYS A 97 -9.42 6.10 -2.72
C LYS A 97 -8.91 4.89 -3.52
N LEU A 98 -9.63 3.77 -3.47
CA LEU A 98 -9.28 2.55 -4.20
C LEU A 98 -9.44 2.69 -5.71
N ALA A 99 -10.30 3.58 -6.21
CA ALA A 99 -10.41 3.83 -7.65
C ALA A 99 -9.09 4.33 -8.28
N ALA A 100 -8.23 4.96 -7.48
CA ALA A 100 -6.90 5.40 -7.90
C ALA A 100 -5.79 4.35 -7.72
N VAL A 101 -6.10 3.18 -7.13
CA VAL A 101 -5.13 2.11 -6.87
C VAL A 101 -5.27 1.04 -7.95
N PRO A 102 -4.24 0.81 -8.81
CA PRO A 102 -4.35 -0.12 -9.94
C PRO A 102 -4.80 -1.53 -9.54
N TRP A 103 -4.26 -2.08 -8.44
CA TRP A 103 -4.61 -3.42 -7.98
C TRP A 103 -6.08 -3.56 -7.57
N ALA A 104 -6.68 -2.48 -7.04
CA ALA A 104 -8.04 -2.52 -6.54
C ALA A 104 -9.09 -2.50 -7.65
N THR A 105 -8.72 -1.97 -8.83
CA THR A 105 -9.56 -1.94 -10.03
C THR A 105 -9.22 -3.06 -11.02
N ALA A 106 -8.15 -3.82 -10.75
CA ALA A 106 -7.71 -4.91 -11.58
C ALA A 106 -8.79 -5.98 -11.75
N ARG A 107 -8.97 -6.39 -13.00
CA ARG A 107 -9.75 -7.54 -13.42
C ARG A 107 -8.81 -8.70 -13.78
N HIS A 108 -9.36 -9.91 -13.81
CA HIS A 108 -8.58 -11.12 -14.06
C HIS A 108 -7.85 -11.15 -15.42
N ASP A 109 -8.39 -10.45 -16.41
CA ASP A 109 -7.86 -10.28 -17.76
C ASP A 109 -6.88 -9.09 -17.89
N SER A 110 -6.89 -8.16 -16.93
CA SER A 110 -5.97 -7.01 -16.89
C SER A 110 -4.63 -7.31 -16.21
N LEU A 111 -4.50 -8.45 -15.52
CA LEU A 111 -3.28 -8.83 -14.81
C LEU A 111 -2.33 -9.61 -15.72
N VAL A 112 -1.13 -9.07 -15.89
CA VAL A 112 -0.07 -9.67 -16.70
C VAL A 112 1.13 -9.96 -15.80
N ARG A 113 1.75 -11.14 -15.97
CA ARG A 113 3.01 -11.44 -15.29
C ARG A 113 4.15 -10.65 -15.92
N ASP A 114 4.99 -10.09 -15.06
CA ASP A 114 6.17 -9.32 -15.46
C ASP A 114 7.26 -9.56 -14.41
N ALA A 115 8.39 -10.13 -14.83
CA ALA A 115 9.46 -10.54 -13.92
C ALA A 115 10.18 -9.35 -13.27
N ASP A 116 10.16 -8.19 -13.93
CA ASP A 116 10.82 -6.97 -13.46
C ASP A 116 9.89 -6.13 -12.58
N ALA A 117 8.60 -6.48 -12.52
CA ALA A 117 7.61 -5.77 -11.75
C ALA A 117 7.59 -6.19 -10.27
N PRO A 118 7.27 -5.26 -9.36
CA PRO A 118 7.00 -5.57 -7.96
C PRO A 118 6.02 -6.73 -7.77
N GLY A 119 6.46 -7.80 -7.11
CA GLY A 119 5.63 -8.99 -6.89
C GLY A 119 5.32 -9.80 -8.15
N GLY A 120 5.94 -9.51 -9.30
CA GLY A 120 5.82 -10.31 -10.52
C GLY A 120 4.58 -10.01 -11.37
N TRP A 121 3.88 -8.91 -11.12
CA TRP A 121 2.61 -8.56 -11.77
C TRP A 121 2.57 -7.09 -12.19
N ILE A 122 1.83 -6.80 -13.26
CA ILE A 122 1.41 -5.46 -13.66
C ILE A 122 -0.08 -5.46 -14.02
N VAL A 123 -0.73 -4.31 -13.85
CA VAL A 123 -2.08 -4.07 -14.37
C VAL A 123 -1.95 -3.38 -15.72
N ARG A 124 -2.38 -4.05 -16.79
CA ARG A 124 -2.56 -3.41 -18.10
C ARG A 124 -4.04 -3.10 -18.28
N PRO A 125 -4.42 -1.86 -18.66
CA PRO A 125 -5.79 -1.60 -19.07
C PRO A 125 -6.14 -2.61 -20.17
N GLY A 126 -7.27 -3.30 -20.02
CA GLY A 126 -7.72 -4.27 -21.01
C GLY A 126 -7.78 -3.57 -22.35
N GLY A 127 -6.89 -3.94 -23.27
CA GLY A 127 -7.00 -3.51 -24.65
C GLY A 127 -8.33 -3.99 -25.20
N ASP A 128 -9.02 -3.13 -25.96
CA ASP A 128 -9.97 -3.60 -26.96
C ASP A 128 -9.33 -4.80 -27.65
N ARG A 129 -9.97 -5.97 -27.54
CA ARG A 129 -9.64 -7.05 -28.45
C ARG A 129 -9.91 -6.52 -29.87
N PRO A 130 -8.96 -6.65 -30.82
CA PRO A 130 -9.33 -6.48 -32.22
C PRO A 130 -10.43 -7.48 -32.61
#